data_AF-A8LVI0-F1
#
_entry.id   AF-A8LVI0-F1
#
_cell.length_a   1.000
_cell.length_b   1.000
_cell.length_c   1.000
_cell.angle_alpha   90.00
_cell.angle_beta   90.00
_cell.angle_gamma   90.00
#
_symmetry.space_group_name_H-M   'P 1'
#
loop_
_entity.id
_entity.type
_entity.pdbx_description
1 polymer ?
#
loop_
_entity_poly.entity_id
_entity_poly.type
_entity_poly.pdbx_seq_one_letter_code
_entity_poly.pdbx_strand_id
1 'polypeptide(L)'
;MQVSQALDVMEAILRAAEHPDIVEVTRYGADTQPGGQSPPGIKVRHQSGTAAMLWAGVSPRDATPVPLPTGPLPPKQRAARILVLTQQLLDVARPEVFASWELCRQPGVEVPVAAAVRITARDGSTIYLRGTAASGDTEPETDPYPDYQIPQGVQSWHRLNAQPAEPASV
;
A
#
# COMPACT_ATOMS: atom_id res chain seq x y z
N MET A 1 2.08 -2.37 -17.35
CA MET A 1 1.09 -2.76 -16.35
C MET A 1 0.19 -1.56 -16.14
N GLN A 2 -1.13 -1.77 -16.00
CA GLN A 2 -2.06 -0.69 -15.70
C GLN A 2 -2.07 -0.37 -14.20
N VAL A 3 -2.33 0.89 -13.85
CA VAL A 3 -2.42 1.34 -12.45
C VAL A 3 -3.48 0.57 -11.67
N SER A 4 -4.64 0.30 -12.28
CA SER A 4 -5.70 -0.52 -11.69
C SER A 4 -5.19 -1.90 -11.28
N GLN A 5 -4.48 -2.60 -12.17
CA GLN A 5 -3.94 -3.93 -11.90
C GLN A 5 -2.97 -3.95 -10.71
N ALA A 6 -2.07 -2.97 -10.62
CA ALA A 6 -1.16 -2.88 -9.48
C ALA A 6 -1.92 -2.63 -8.17
N LEU A 7 -2.95 -1.80 -8.20
CA LEU A 7 -3.75 -1.51 -7.03
C LEU A 7 -4.66 -2.68 -6.63
N ASP A 8 -5.11 -3.52 -7.57
CA ASP A 8 -5.87 -4.74 -7.27
C ASP A 8 -4.98 -5.76 -6.54
N VAL A 9 -3.72 -5.90 -6.95
CA VAL A 9 -2.71 -6.70 -6.23
C VAL A 9 -2.48 -6.13 -4.84
N MET A 10 -2.31 -4.80 -4.72
CA MET A 10 -2.06 -4.18 -3.43
C MET A 10 -3.24 -4.28 -2.47
N GLU A 11 -4.47 -4.14 -2.96
CA GLU A 11 -5.68 -4.33 -2.15
C GLU A 11 -5.75 -5.75 -1.61
N ALA A 12 -5.53 -6.75 -2.47
CA ALA A 12 -5.54 -8.16 -2.08
C ALA A 12 -4.51 -8.48 -1.01
N ILE A 13 -3.28 -7.94 -1.16
CA ILE A 13 -2.19 -8.11 -0.21
C ILE A 13 -2.51 -7.42 1.13
N LEU A 14 -3.05 -6.21 1.10
CA LEU A 14 -3.45 -5.48 2.31
C LEU A 14 -4.58 -6.20 3.07
N ARG A 15 -5.52 -6.83 2.34
CA ARG A 15 -6.54 -7.69 2.95
C ARG A 15 -5.92 -8.96 3.55
N ALA A 16 -5.01 -9.62 2.82
CA ALA A 16 -4.31 -10.81 3.28
C ALA A 16 -3.41 -10.57 4.50
N ALA A 17 -3.02 -9.31 4.75
CA ALA A 17 -2.23 -8.93 5.91
C ALA A 17 -2.98 -9.19 7.22
N GLU A 18 -4.32 -9.14 7.22
CA GLU A 18 -5.14 -9.31 8.43
C GLU A 18 -4.63 -8.46 9.62
N HIS A 19 -4.10 -7.28 9.32
CA HIS A 19 -3.48 -6.44 10.33
C HIS A 19 -4.57 -6.01 11.33
N PRO A 20 -4.40 -6.25 12.63
CA PRO A 20 -5.48 -6.07 13.62
C PRO A 20 -5.97 -4.63 13.72
N ASP A 21 -5.10 -3.65 13.46
CA ASP A 21 -5.49 -2.24 13.38
C ASP A 21 -6.35 -1.90 12.16
N ILE A 22 -6.23 -2.64 11.05
CA ILE A 22 -6.92 -2.32 9.79
C ILE A 22 -8.32 -2.94 9.82
N VAL A 23 -9.34 -2.09 9.88
CA VAL A 23 -10.75 -2.54 9.90
C VAL A 23 -11.38 -2.53 8.50
N GLU A 24 -10.81 -1.78 7.57
CA GLU A 24 -11.36 -1.66 6.22
C GLU A 24 -10.27 -1.27 5.22
N VAL A 25 -10.29 -1.94 4.07
CA VAL A 25 -9.50 -1.61 2.88
C VAL A 25 -10.48 -1.36 1.75
N THR A 26 -10.41 -0.19 1.11
CA THR A 26 -11.33 0.21 0.04
C THR A 26 -10.62 0.88 -1.12
N ARG A 27 -11.06 0.60 -2.35
CA ARG A 27 -10.61 1.31 -3.55
C ARG A 27 -11.31 2.66 -3.65
N TYR A 28 -10.63 3.66 -4.19
CA TYR A 28 -11.20 4.96 -4.49
C TYR A 28 -10.52 5.60 -5.71
N GLY A 29 -11.10 6.72 -6.17
CA GLY A 29 -10.59 7.49 -7.31
C GLY A 29 -11.18 7.00 -8.63
N ALA A 30 -11.52 7.95 -9.51
CA ALA A 30 -12.12 7.67 -10.81
C ALA A 30 -11.10 7.69 -11.96
N ASP A 31 -9.93 8.29 -11.75
CA ASP A 31 -8.93 8.42 -12.82
C ASP A 31 -8.28 7.06 -13.12
N THR A 32 -8.02 6.80 -14.40
CA THR A 32 -7.32 5.60 -14.86
C THR A 32 -5.81 5.80 -14.96
N GLN A 33 -5.35 7.04 -14.85
CA GLN A 33 -3.95 7.45 -14.94
C GLN A 33 -3.58 8.40 -13.79
N PRO A 34 -2.31 8.43 -13.35
CA PRO A 34 -1.87 9.38 -12.33
C PRO A 34 -1.93 10.84 -12.79
N GLY A 35 -2.13 11.77 -11.86
CA GLY A 35 -2.02 13.22 -12.09
C GLY A 35 -3.34 13.95 -12.40
N GLY A 36 -4.47 13.24 -12.42
CA GLY A 36 -5.80 13.85 -12.50
C GLY A 36 -6.35 14.34 -11.16
N GLN A 37 -7.61 14.76 -11.16
CA GLN A 37 -8.30 15.33 -10.00
C GLN A 37 -8.82 14.27 -9.00
N SER A 38 -8.91 13.02 -9.42
CA SER A 38 -9.43 11.90 -8.64
C SER A 38 -8.50 10.69 -8.75
N PRO A 39 -7.26 10.80 -8.21
CA PRO A 39 -6.23 9.79 -8.41
C PRO A 39 -6.68 8.42 -7.86
N PRO A 40 -6.47 7.32 -8.59
CA PRO A 40 -6.88 6.00 -8.15
C PRO A 40 -6.01 5.54 -6.98
N GLY A 41 -6.62 4.93 -5.97
CA GLY A 41 -5.93 4.53 -4.76
C GLY A 41 -6.68 3.54 -3.88
N ILE A 42 -6.07 3.25 -2.73
CA ILE A 42 -6.57 2.39 -1.67
C ILE A 42 -6.61 3.22 -0.39
N LYS A 43 -7.76 3.27 0.27
CA LYS A 43 -7.94 3.81 1.61
C LYS A 43 -7.93 2.66 2.61
N VAL A 44 -7.14 2.82 3.66
CA VAL A 44 -7.04 1.90 4.79
C VAL A 44 -7.57 2.62 6.02
N ARG A 45 -8.65 2.12 6.62
CA ARG A 45 -9.23 2.66 7.86
C ARG A 45 -8.73 1.85 9.05
N HIS A 46 -8.32 2.55 10.10
CA HIS A 46 -7.83 1.96 11.33
C HIS A 46 -8.93 1.85 12.39
N GLN A 47 -8.69 1.08 13.44
CA GLN A 47 -9.62 0.94 14.58
C GLN A 47 -9.88 2.28 15.29
N SER A 48 -8.89 3.18 15.30
CA SER A 48 -9.01 4.54 15.84
C SER A 48 -9.99 5.44 15.05
N GLY A 49 -10.52 4.97 13.93
CA GLY A 49 -11.35 5.75 13.01
C GLY A 49 -10.56 6.63 12.04
N THR A 50 -9.23 6.71 12.18
CA THR A 50 -8.36 7.37 11.21
C THR A 50 -8.17 6.55 9.95
N ALA A 51 -7.65 7.18 8.91
CA ALA A 51 -7.24 6.47 7.72
C ALA A 51 -5.85 6.89 7.21
N ALA A 52 -5.27 5.99 6.43
CA ALA A 52 -4.17 6.27 5.54
C ALA A 52 -4.58 5.91 4.10
N MET A 53 -3.99 6.59 3.14
CA MET A 53 -4.29 6.40 1.72
C MET A 53 -3.00 6.11 0.95
N LEU A 54 -3.08 5.13 0.06
CA LEU A 54 -2.08 4.84 -0.98
C LEU A 54 -2.68 5.22 -2.33
N TRP A 55 -2.02 6.09 -3.09
CA TRP A 55 -2.58 6.53 -4.38
C TRP A 55 -1.54 6.64 -5.47
N ALA A 56 -1.97 6.40 -6.71
CA ALA A 56 -1.11 6.47 -7.87
C ALA A 56 -0.71 7.92 -8.16
N GLY A 57 0.57 8.22 -7.96
CA GLY A 57 1.17 9.52 -8.24
C GLY A 57 1.93 9.52 -9.56
N VAL A 58 2.09 10.71 -10.14
CA VAL A 58 3.01 10.92 -11.27
C VAL A 58 4.43 10.64 -10.78
N SER A 59 5.21 9.92 -11.58
CA SER A 59 6.63 9.66 -11.31
C SER A 59 7.39 10.97 -11.10
N PRO A 60 7.99 11.20 -9.92
CA PRO A 60 8.98 12.26 -9.79
C PRO A 60 10.22 11.86 -10.59
N ARG A 61 10.80 12.76 -11.38
CA ARG A 61 12.02 12.47 -12.17
C ARG A 61 13.21 12.10 -11.27
N ASP A 62 13.26 12.68 -10.06
CA ASP A 62 14.38 12.52 -9.12
C ASP A 62 13.96 11.80 -7.83
N ALA A 63 13.02 10.85 -7.92
CA ALA A 63 12.67 10.00 -6.79
C ALA A 63 13.87 9.12 -6.40
N THR A 64 14.30 9.19 -5.14
CA THR A 64 15.50 8.49 -4.66
C THR A 64 15.14 7.37 -3.71
N PRO A 65 15.67 6.15 -3.91
CA PRO A 65 15.41 5.02 -3.01
C PRO A 65 15.89 5.30 -1.59
N VAL A 66 15.15 4.79 -0.60
CA VAL A 66 15.55 4.82 0.80
C VAL A 66 15.38 3.45 1.44
N PRO A 67 16.23 3.10 2.42
CA PRO A 67 16.10 1.84 3.13
C PRO A 67 14.81 1.80 3.97
N LEU A 68 14.33 0.60 4.26
CA LEU A 68 13.32 0.39 5.30
C LEU A 68 13.85 0.91 6.65
N PRO A 69 13.01 1.58 7.45
CA PRO A 69 13.39 1.96 8.80
C PRO A 69 13.62 0.72 9.66
N THR A 70 14.59 0.79 10.58
CA THR A 70 15.00 -0.33 11.44
C THR A 70 14.17 -0.47 12.71
N GLY A 71 13.27 0.47 12.99
CA GLY A 71 12.44 0.49 14.21
C GLY A 71 11.00 0.87 13.92
N PRO A 72 10.09 0.63 14.88
CA PRO A 72 8.67 0.95 14.72
C PRO A 72 8.48 2.45 14.53
N LEU A 73 7.54 2.81 13.66
CA LEU A 73 7.14 4.19 13.44
C LEU A 73 5.99 4.56 14.38
N PRO A 74 5.97 5.78 14.94
CA PRO A 74 4.90 6.19 15.82
C PRO A 74 3.55 6.26 15.08
N PRO A 75 2.41 5.96 15.73
CA PRO A 75 1.09 5.94 15.08
C PRO A 75 0.74 7.24 14.33
N LYS A 76 1.11 8.40 14.89
CA LYS A 76 0.96 9.72 14.24
C LYS A 76 1.58 9.83 12.84
N GLN A 77 2.57 8.99 12.50
CA GLN A 77 3.19 8.93 11.18
C GLN A 77 2.45 7.98 10.22
N ARG A 78 1.12 7.98 10.21
CA ARG A 78 0.27 7.06 9.41
C ARG A 78 0.66 6.96 7.94
N ALA A 79 0.95 8.11 7.31
CA ALA A 79 1.38 8.15 5.91
C ALA A 79 2.68 7.35 5.67
N ALA A 80 3.62 7.40 6.61
CA ALA A 80 4.85 6.61 6.54
C ALA A 80 4.60 5.14 6.93
N ARG A 81 3.78 4.88 7.96
CA ARG A 81 3.42 3.53 8.40
C ARG A 81 2.81 2.71 7.26
N ILE A 82 1.88 3.28 6.49
CA ILE A 82 1.26 2.55 5.38
C ILE A 82 2.24 2.25 4.24
N LEU A 83 3.21 3.14 3.99
CA LEU A 83 4.26 2.91 2.98
C LEU A 83 5.23 1.81 3.42
N VAL A 84 5.66 1.83 4.69
CA VAL A 84 6.51 0.81 5.28
C VAL A 84 5.82 -0.55 5.27
N LEU A 85 4.56 -0.60 5.75
CA LEU A 85 3.76 -1.82 5.71
C LEU A 85 3.61 -2.35 4.28
N THR A 86 3.37 -1.47 3.31
CA THR A 86 3.27 -1.84 1.89
C THR A 86 4.53 -2.53 1.40
N GLN A 87 5.72 -1.95 1.63
CA GLN A 87 6.96 -2.57 1.22
C GLN A 87 7.20 -3.91 1.94
N GLN A 88 6.98 -3.98 3.26
CA GLN A 88 7.16 -5.22 4.02
C GLN A 88 6.22 -6.34 3.54
N LEU A 89 4.97 -6.00 3.21
CA LEU A 89 4.01 -6.94 2.65
C LEU A 89 4.44 -7.41 1.26
N LEU A 90 4.99 -6.54 0.42
CA LEU A 90 5.54 -6.92 -0.88
C LEU A 90 6.77 -7.84 -0.73
N ASP A 91 7.64 -7.57 0.24
CA ASP A 91 8.83 -8.40 0.55
C ASP A 91 8.44 -9.85 0.89
N VAL A 92 7.30 -10.04 1.56
CA VAL A 92 6.72 -11.34 1.91
C VAL A 92 5.91 -11.94 0.76
N ALA A 93 4.99 -11.17 0.15
CA ALA A 93 4.05 -11.63 -0.86
C ALA A 93 4.74 -11.97 -2.20
N ARG A 94 5.81 -11.24 -2.51
CA ARG A 94 6.58 -11.28 -3.78
C ARG A 94 5.73 -11.52 -5.02
N PRO A 95 4.81 -10.61 -5.37
CA PRO A 95 3.90 -10.80 -6.50
C PRO A 95 4.68 -10.99 -7.80
N GLU A 96 4.37 -12.05 -8.55
CA GLU A 96 5.13 -12.46 -9.74
C GLU A 96 5.15 -11.39 -10.85
N VAL A 97 4.07 -10.60 -10.91
CA VAL A 97 3.88 -9.51 -11.85
C VAL A 97 4.78 -8.30 -11.58
N PHE A 98 5.34 -8.20 -10.37
CA PHE A 98 6.30 -7.17 -9.99
C PHE A 98 7.74 -7.69 -10.10
N ALA A 99 8.62 -6.86 -10.65
CA ALA A 99 10.05 -7.13 -10.76
C ALA A 99 10.81 -6.63 -9.52
N SER A 100 10.46 -5.45 -9.02
CA SER A 100 11.05 -4.84 -7.83
C SER A 100 10.11 -3.81 -7.21
N TRP A 101 10.36 -3.48 -5.95
CA TRP A 101 9.70 -2.41 -5.22
C TRP A 101 10.63 -1.79 -4.18
N GLU A 102 10.45 -0.51 -3.91
CA GLU A 102 11.29 0.24 -2.97
C GLU A 102 10.61 1.52 -2.47
N LEU A 103 10.86 1.85 -1.20
CA LEU A 103 10.53 3.16 -0.64
C LEU A 103 11.37 4.23 -1.33
N CYS A 104 10.75 5.36 -1.63
CA CYS A 104 11.40 6.50 -2.26
C CYS A 104 11.12 7.79 -1.49
N ARG A 105 12.14 8.65 -1.40
CA ARG A 105 11.97 10.08 -1.13
C ARG A 105 11.62 10.82 -2.40
N GLN A 106 10.93 11.94 -2.24
CA GLN A 106 10.58 12.84 -3.33
C GLN A 106 11.17 14.23 -3.03
N PRO A 107 11.84 14.87 -4.00
CA PRO A 107 12.30 16.24 -3.85
C PRO A 107 11.15 17.20 -3.52
N GLY A 108 11.40 18.15 -2.62
CA GLY A 108 10.40 19.15 -2.20
C GLY A 108 9.30 18.61 -1.29
N VAL A 109 9.37 17.34 -0.86
CA VAL A 109 8.44 16.74 0.10
C VAL A 109 9.21 16.35 1.35
N GLU A 110 9.08 17.15 2.41
CA GLU A 110 9.66 16.82 3.71
C GLU A 110 8.82 15.75 4.41
N VAL A 111 9.33 14.53 4.41
CA VAL A 111 8.73 13.38 5.09
C VAL A 111 9.79 12.66 5.91
N PRO A 112 9.44 12.18 7.12
CA PRO A 112 10.42 11.60 8.04
C PRO A 112 11.02 10.28 7.53
N VAL A 113 10.31 9.56 6.64
CA VAL A 113 10.71 8.21 6.19
C VAL A 113 10.75 8.17 4.66
N ALA A 114 9.57 8.10 4.02
CA ALA A 114 9.43 7.97 2.58
C ALA A 114 8.18 8.73 2.10
N ALA A 115 8.17 9.10 0.82
CA ALA A 115 7.07 9.81 0.16
C ALA A 115 6.24 8.87 -0.74
N ALA A 116 6.84 7.78 -1.21
CA ALA A 116 6.19 6.81 -2.10
C ALA A 116 6.82 5.42 -1.98
N VAL A 117 6.10 4.41 -2.48
CA VAL A 117 6.64 3.12 -2.91
C VAL A 117 6.69 3.16 -4.43
N ARG A 118 7.89 2.97 -5.00
CA ARG A 118 8.08 2.71 -6.43
C ARG A 118 7.94 1.22 -6.67
N ILE A 119 7.08 0.83 -7.61
CA ILE A 119 6.90 -0.55 -8.06
C ILE A 119 7.29 -0.60 -9.53
N THR A 120 8.23 -1.47 -9.87
CA THR A 120 8.59 -1.78 -11.27
C THR A 120 7.98 -3.12 -11.62
N ALA A 121 7.09 -3.13 -12.61
CA ALA A 121 6.48 -4.35 -13.13
C ALA A 121 7.44 -5.12 -14.04
N ARG A 122 7.15 -6.40 -14.28
CA ARG A 122 7.96 -7.26 -15.18
C ARG A 122 8.02 -6.78 -16.62
N ASP A 123 7.02 -6.03 -17.07
CA ASP A 123 7.00 -5.42 -18.40
C ASP A 123 7.76 -4.08 -18.47
N GLY A 124 8.48 -3.71 -17.41
CA GLY A 124 9.30 -2.50 -17.33
C GLY A 124 8.51 -1.23 -16.96
N SER A 125 7.18 -1.29 -16.89
CA SER A 125 6.40 -0.14 -16.42
C SER A 125 6.65 0.14 -14.94
N THR A 126 6.61 1.42 -14.56
CA THR A 126 6.86 1.87 -13.19
C THR A 126 5.65 2.63 -12.66
N ILE A 127 5.23 2.29 -11.45
CA ILE A 127 4.10 2.88 -10.75
C ILE A 127 4.59 3.44 -9.42
N TYR A 128 4.11 4.63 -9.04
CA TYR A 128 4.42 5.25 -7.75
C TYR A 128 3.16 5.31 -6.91
N LEU A 129 3.17 4.65 -5.76
CA LEU A 129 2.11 4.75 -4.76
C LEU A 129 2.55 5.70 -3.66
N ARG A 130 1.86 6.83 -3.52
CA ARG A 130 2.13 7.85 -2.50
C ARG A 130 1.30 7.60 -1.26
N GLY A 131 1.90 7.84 -0.10
CA GLY A 131 1.24 7.70 1.20
C GLY A 131 0.68 9.04 1.68
N THR A 132 -0.53 9.06 2.22
CA THR A 132 -1.12 10.26 2.82
C THR A 132 -1.94 9.88 4.05
N ALA A 133 -1.84 10.65 5.12
CA ALA A 133 -2.73 10.53 6.28
C ALA A 133 -4.04 11.23 5.95
N ALA A 134 -5.18 10.57 6.20
CA ALA A 134 -6.48 11.08 5.82
C ALA A 134 -7.54 10.79 6.87
N SER A 135 -8.39 11.77 7.20
CA SER A 135 -9.55 11.63 8.10
C SER A 135 -9.29 11.04 9.50
N GLY A 136 -10.26 11.25 10.39
CA GLY A 136 -10.38 10.63 11.72
C GLY A 136 -9.77 11.41 12.89
N ASP A 137 -10.01 10.84 14.07
CA ASP A 137 -9.73 11.42 15.39
C ASP A 137 -8.24 11.29 15.78
N THR A 138 -7.95 11.36 17.08
CA THR A 138 -6.60 11.31 17.63
C THR A 138 -6.01 9.90 17.55
N GLU A 139 -4.80 9.79 17.02
CA GLU A 139 -4.02 8.54 17.07
C GLU A 139 -3.56 8.21 18.48
N PRO A 140 -3.42 6.91 18.82
CA PRO A 140 -2.80 6.53 20.08
C PRO A 140 -1.34 7.02 20.15
N GLU A 141 -0.86 7.28 21.35
CA GLU A 141 0.53 7.72 21.56
C GLU A 141 1.54 6.60 21.23
N THR A 142 1.16 5.35 21.52
CA THR A 142 1.94 4.14 21.29
C THR A 142 1.23 3.20 20.32
N ASP A 143 2.00 2.38 19.61
CA ASP A 143 1.45 1.37 18.71
C ASP A 143 0.65 0.32 19.52
N PRO A 144 -0.66 0.13 19.25
CA PRO A 144 -1.47 -0.86 19.98
C PRO A 144 -1.12 -2.31 19.59
N TYR A 145 -0.40 -2.52 18.48
CA TYR A 145 -0.06 -3.84 17.95
C TYR A 145 1.44 -4.02 17.68
N PRO A 146 2.32 -3.82 18.69
CA PRO A 146 3.77 -3.84 18.49
C PRO A 146 4.31 -5.22 18.09
N ASP A 147 3.58 -6.28 18.46
CA ASP A 147 3.98 -7.67 18.21
C ASP A 147 3.38 -8.23 16.91
N TYR A 148 2.64 -7.44 16.14
CA TYR A 148 2.06 -7.89 14.87
C TYR A 148 3.15 -8.46 13.95
N GLN A 149 2.89 -9.66 13.43
CA GLN A 149 3.72 -10.33 12.44
C GLN A 149 2.90 -10.54 11.17
N ILE A 150 3.53 -10.34 10.02
CA ILE A 150 2.88 -10.57 8.73
C ILE A 150 2.52 -12.06 8.62
N PRO A 151 1.22 -12.41 8.45
CA PRO A 151 0.82 -13.81 8.40
C PRO A 151 1.30 -14.49 7.12
N GLN A 152 1.55 -15.80 7.18
CA GLN A 152 1.92 -16.60 5.99
C GLN A 152 0.87 -16.52 4.87
N GLY A 153 -0.39 -16.25 5.21
CA GLY A 153 -1.49 -16.06 4.26
C GLY A 153 -1.21 -14.99 3.20
N VAL A 154 -0.37 -14.00 3.52
CA VAL A 154 0.09 -12.97 2.56
C VAL A 154 0.80 -13.56 1.35
N GLN A 155 1.48 -14.70 1.46
CA GLN A 155 2.11 -15.37 0.30
C GLN A 155 1.07 -15.97 -0.67
N SER A 156 -0.14 -16.23 -0.19
CA SER A 156 -1.26 -16.77 -0.98
C SER A 156 -2.34 -15.72 -1.25
N TRP A 157 -1.98 -14.43 -1.24
CA TRP A 157 -2.87 -13.28 -1.42
C TRP A 157 -3.83 -13.41 -2.62
N HIS A 158 -3.37 -14.02 -3.72
CA HIS A 158 -4.14 -14.19 -4.96
C HIS A 158 -5.36 -15.12 -4.79
N ARG A 159 -5.35 -15.99 -3.76
CA ARG A 159 -6.47 -16.91 -3.49
C ARG A 159 -7.69 -16.21 -2.89
N LEU A 160 -7.49 -15.05 -2.25
CA LEU A 160 -8.58 -14.29 -1.64
C LEU A 160 -9.49 -13.61 -2.69
N ASN A 161 -8.96 -13.38 -3.89
CA ASN A 161 -9.71 -12.79 -5.02
C ASN A 161 -10.19 -13.83 -6.05
N ALA A 162 -9.85 -15.11 -5.87
CA ALA A 162 -10.35 -16.18 -6.72
C ALA A 162 -11.79 -16.50 -6.31
N GLN A 163 -12.77 -15.88 -6.97
CA GLN A 163 -14.13 -16.45 -6.94
C GLN A 163 -14.05 -17.89 -7.47
N PRO A 164 -14.61 -18.90 -6.78
CA PRO A 164 -14.79 -20.20 -7.40
C PRO A 164 -15.67 -19.99 -8.63
N ALA A 165 -15.16 -20.35 -9.82
CA ALA A 165 -15.97 -20.43 -11.01
C ALA A 165 -17.10 -21.42 -10.73
N GLU A 166 -18.35 -20.95 -10.65
CA GLU A 166 -19.49 -21.86 -10.64
C GLU A 166 -19.41 -22.74 -11.90
N PRO A 167 -19.44 -24.08 -11.78
CA PRO A 167 -19.50 -24.92 -12.96
C PRO A 167 -20.82 -24.61 -13.67
N ALA A 168 -20.73 -24.21 -14.94
CA ALA A 168 -21.88 -24.09 -15.81
C ALA A 168 -22.61 -25.44 -15.85
N SER A 169 -23.80 -25.50 -15.25
CA SER A 169 -24.70 -26.63 -15.38
C SER A 169 -25.06 -26.81 -16.86
N VAL A 170 -24.73 -27.98 -17.40
CA VAL A 170 -25.10 -28.44 -18.75
C VAL A 170 -26.51 -28.99 -18.74
#